data_AF-A0A7C4GRT6-F1
#
_entry.id   AF-A0A7C4GRT6-F1
#
_cell.length_a   1.000
_cell.length_b   1.000
_cell.length_c   1.000
_cell.angle_alpha   90.00
_cell.angle_beta   90.00
_cell.angle_gamma   90.00
#
_symmetry.space_group_name_H-M   'P 1'
#
loop_
_entity.id
_entity.type
_entity.pdbx_description
1 polymer ?
#
loop_
_entity_poly.entity_id
_entity_poly.type
_entity_poly.pdbx_seq_one_letter_code
_entity_poly.pdbx_strand_id
1 'polypeptide(L)'
;MNNQNLFRETFEFGETRGLIITDEEDAITAAKESLRENRRKLEEYIRRNPKFLYSLKPVKVDNDSPKVAKLMAEASEKAGVGPMAAVAGVLADLAVEAMLAKGARVALVENGGEVSAVSDRPINVALSAGNHPLSKRVGFKLENFPVGIATSSG
;
A
#
# COMPACT_ATOMS: atom_id res chain seq x y z
N MET A 1 29.31 -3.06 3.64
CA MET A 1 27.84 -2.97 3.77
C MET A 1 27.27 -4.09 2.93
N ASN A 2 26.64 -5.09 3.54
CA ASN A 2 26.18 -6.29 2.83
C ASN A 2 25.13 -5.92 1.78
N ASN A 3 25.48 -6.14 0.52
CA ASN A 3 24.54 -6.15 -0.60
C ASN A 3 23.70 -7.44 -0.47
N GLN A 4 22.80 -7.47 0.50
CA GLN A 4 21.71 -8.46 0.51
C GLN A 4 20.91 -8.22 -0.78
N ASN A 5 20.83 -9.23 -1.64
CA ASN A 5 19.97 -9.15 -2.83
C ASN A 5 18.53 -8.95 -2.35
N LEU A 6 17.87 -7.91 -2.85
CA LEU A 6 16.45 -7.70 -2.57
C LEU A 6 15.63 -8.63 -3.46
N PHE A 7 14.69 -9.34 -2.87
CA PHE A 7 13.66 -10.06 -3.59
C PHE A 7 12.63 -9.07 -4.13
N ARG A 8 12.15 -9.33 -5.34
CA ARG A 8 11.20 -8.48 -6.06
C ARG A 8 10.17 -9.36 -6.72
N GLU A 9 8.90 -9.13 -6.42
CA GLU A 9 7.83 -9.87 -7.09
C GLU A 9 6.62 -9.00 -7.36
N THR A 10 6.08 -9.10 -8.57
CA THR A 10 4.81 -8.48 -8.93
C THR A 10 3.64 -9.30 -8.40
N PHE A 11 2.52 -8.64 -8.14
CA PHE A 11 1.28 -9.31 -7.76
C PHE A 11 0.10 -8.72 -8.52
N GLU A 12 -0.96 -9.51 -8.65
CA GLU A 12 -2.24 -9.09 -9.23
C GLU A 12 -3.38 -9.89 -8.57
N PHE A 13 -4.32 -9.18 -7.94
CA PHE A 13 -5.50 -9.71 -7.28
C PHE A 13 -6.71 -8.83 -7.63
N GLY A 14 -7.49 -9.23 -8.63
CA GLY A 14 -8.58 -8.39 -9.15
C GLY A 14 -8.02 -7.07 -9.69
N GLU A 15 -8.45 -5.95 -9.12
CA GLU A 15 -7.96 -4.61 -9.49
C GLU A 15 -6.71 -4.17 -8.73
N THR A 16 -6.24 -4.98 -7.77
CA THR A 16 -5.08 -4.67 -6.92
C THR A 16 -3.83 -5.29 -7.54
N ARG A 17 -2.90 -4.46 -8.02
CA ARG A 17 -1.68 -4.92 -8.68
C ARG A 17 -0.51 -4.00 -8.36
N GLY A 18 0.69 -4.55 -8.39
CA GLY A 18 1.89 -3.75 -8.15
C GLY A 18 3.10 -4.61 -7.87
N LEU A 19 4.01 -4.09 -7.06
CA LEU A 19 5.33 -4.65 -6.80
C LEU A 19 5.61 -4.75 -5.30
N ILE A 20 6.14 -5.88 -4.88
CA ILE A 20 6.68 -6.10 -3.53
C ILE A 20 8.20 -6.15 -3.64
N ILE A 21 8.90 -5.45 -2.74
CA ILE A 21 10.36 -5.50 -2.60
C ILE A 21 10.70 -5.75 -1.14
N THR A 22 11.57 -6.73 -0.88
CA THR A 22 11.97 -7.09 0.49
C THR A 22 13.37 -7.70 0.55
N ASP A 23 14.02 -7.66 1.72
CA ASP A 23 15.26 -8.40 1.99
C ASP A 23 15.04 -9.79 2.61
N GLU A 24 13.77 -10.20 2.76
CA GLU A 24 13.35 -11.49 3.32
C GLU A 24 12.35 -12.18 2.37
N GLU A 25 12.65 -13.41 1.95
CA GLU A 25 11.87 -14.14 0.92
C GLU A 25 10.48 -14.55 1.46
N ASP A 26 10.42 -15.04 2.70
CA ASP A 26 9.18 -15.45 3.35
C ASP A 26 8.20 -14.28 3.53
N ALA A 27 8.73 -13.04 3.55
CA ALA A 27 7.94 -11.83 3.64
C ALA A 27 7.12 -11.58 2.37
N ILE A 28 7.55 -12.04 1.19
CA ILE A 28 6.76 -11.91 -0.05
C ILE A 28 5.43 -12.66 0.09
N THR A 29 5.49 -13.91 0.58
CA THR A 29 4.29 -14.72 0.79
C THR A 29 3.35 -14.05 1.79
N ALA A 30 3.89 -13.54 2.90
CA ALA A 30 3.10 -12.81 3.90
C ALA A 30 2.43 -11.55 3.35
N ALA A 31 3.14 -10.76 2.53
CA ALA A 31 2.59 -9.58 1.87
C ALA A 31 1.43 -9.95 0.94
N LYS A 32 1.61 -10.96 0.09
CA LYS A 32 0.57 -11.42 -0.84
C LYS A 32 -0.66 -11.98 -0.13
N GLU A 33 -0.48 -12.72 0.95
CA GLU A 33 -1.58 -13.19 1.79
C GLU A 33 -2.33 -12.03 2.43
N SER A 34 -1.61 -11.06 3.01
CA SER A 34 -2.21 -9.84 3.59
C SER A 34 -3.01 -9.06 2.55
N LEU A 35 -2.48 -8.85 1.34
CA LEU A 35 -3.18 -8.16 0.25
C LEU A 35 -4.49 -8.87 -0.12
N ARG A 36 -4.45 -10.19 -0.34
CA ARG A 36 -5.63 -10.98 -0.69
C ARG A 36 -6.68 -10.96 0.42
N GLU A 37 -6.26 -11.18 1.67
CA GLU A 37 -7.17 -11.25 2.80
C GLU A 37 -7.85 -9.91 3.05
N ASN A 38 -7.09 -8.81 3.04
CA ASN A 38 -7.65 -7.48 3.28
C ASN A 38 -8.51 -7.00 2.11
N ARG A 39 -8.17 -7.33 0.86
CA ARG A 39 -9.05 -7.07 -0.29
C ARG A 39 -10.39 -7.80 -0.14
N ARG A 40 -10.37 -9.09 0.23
CA ARG A 40 -11.60 -9.86 0.47
C ARG A 40 -12.44 -9.27 1.61
N LYS A 41 -11.82 -8.94 2.75
CA LYS A 41 -12.49 -8.30 3.89
C LYS A 41 -13.14 -6.97 3.51
N LEU A 42 -12.45 -6.16 2.71
CA LEU A 42 -12.97 -4.90 2.21
C LEU A 42 -14.19 -5.12 1.29
N GLU A 43 -14.12 -6.06 0.36
CA GLU A 43 -15.24 -6.37 -0.55
C GLU A 43 -16.46 -6.88 0.21
N GLU A 44 -16.27 -7.75 1.21
CA GLU A 44 -17.35 -8.20 2.10
C GLU A 44 -17.95 -7.03 2.91
N TYR A 45 -17.11 -6.13 3.40
CA TYR A 45 -17.55 -4.94 4.13
C TYR A 45 -18.37 -4.00 3.25
N ILE A 46 -17.90 -3.73 2.02
CA ILE A 46 -18.57 -2.88 1.04
C ILE A 46 -19.93 -3.46 0.66
N ARG A 47 -20.05 -4.78 0.48
CA ARG A 47 -21.33 -5.44 0.19
C ARG A 47 -22.39 -5.18 1.26
N ARG A 48 -21.98 -5.09 2.53
CA ARG A 48 -22.86 -4.79 3.66
C ARG A 48 -23.04 -3.29 3.89
N ASN A 49 -22.09 -2.48 3.43
CA ASN A 49 -22.06 -1.02 3.62
C ASN A 49 -21.85 -0.28 2.28
N PRO A 50 -22.81 -0.28 1.35
CA PRO A 50 -22.61 0.28 0.00
C PRO A 50 -22.18 1.75 0.00
N LYS A 51 -22.57 2.53 1.01
CA LYS A 51 -22.14 3.93 1.17
C LYS A 51 -20.61 4.07 1.27
N PHE A 52 -19.91 3.07 1.80
CA PHE A 52 -18.45 3.08 1.92
C PHE A 52 -17.76 3.13 0.55
N LEU A 53 -18.36 2.51 -0.48
CA LEU A 53 -17.85 2.48 -1.85
C LEU A 53 -18.08 3.80 -2.59
N TYR A 54 -19.26 4.41 -2.44
CA TYR A 54 -19.68 5.54 -3.29
C TYR A 54 -19.52 6.92 -2.63
N SER A 55 -19.29 7.00 -1.32
CA SER A 55 -19.17 8.28 -0.63
C SER A 55 -17.91 9.01 -1.08
N LEU A 56 -18.06 10.29 -1.44
CA LEU A 56 -16.95 11.22 -1.69
C LEU A 56 -16.59 12.03 -0.43
N LYS A 57 -17.20 11.72 0.70
CA LYS A 57 -16.98 12.34 2.02
C LYS A 57 -16.61 11.26 3.05
N PRO A 58 -15.99 11.64 4.18
CA PRO A 58 -15.68 10.71 5.25
C PRO A 58 -16.90 9.89 5.70
N VAL A 59 -16.67 8.61 5.96
CA VAL A 59 -17.69 7.67 6.45
C VAL A 59 -17.19 7.07 7.76
N LYS A 60 -17.98 7.23 8.83
CA LYS A 60 -17.70 6.58 10.10
C LYS A 60 -17.95 5.08 9.99
N VAL A 61 -17.13 4.30 10.67
CA VAL A 61 -17.23 2.84 10.71
C VAL A 61 -17.31 2.37 12.16
N ASP A 62 -17.96 1.23 12.38
CA ASP A 62 -18.11 0.65 13.71
C ASP A 62 -16.78 0.06 14.22
N ASN A 63 -16.61 -0.03 15.54
CA ASN A 63 -15.36 -0.50 16.15
C ASN A 63 -15.01 -1.96 15.79
N ASP A 64 -16.01 -2.78 15.53
CA ASP A 64 -15.93 -4.18 15.09
C ASP A 64 -15.71 -4.33 13.58
N SER A 65 -15.67 -3.22 12.82
CA SER A 65 -15.33 -3.22 11.39
C SER A 65 -13.93 -3.79 11.14
N PRO A 66 -13.69 -4.42 9.97
CA PRO A 66 -12.38 -4.98 9.65
C PRO A 66 -11.30 -3.90 9.62
N LYS A 67 -10.07 -4.26 10.00
CA LYS A 67 -8.93 -3.34 10.12
C LYS A 67 -8.74 -2.47 8.87
N VAL A 68 -8.82 -3.05 7.68
CA VAL A 68 -8.75 -2.33 6.38
C VAL A 68 -9.77 -1.20 6.27
N ALA A 69 -11.04 -1.43 6.65
CA ALA A 69 -12.09 -0.41 6.59
C ALA A 69 -11.86 0.70 7.62
N LYS A 70 -11.37 0.35 8.83
CA LYS A 70 -11.02 1.32 9.88
C LYS A 70 -9.89 2.25 9.47
N LEU A 71 -8.81 1.70 8.92
CA LEU A 71 -7.68 2.50 8.43
C LEU A 71 -8.09 3.39 7.25
N MET A 72 -8.89 2.87 6.32
CA MET A 72 -9.43 3.66 5.21
C MET A 72 -10.31 4.81 5.71
N ALA A 73 -11.18 4.57 6.70
CA ALA A 73 -12.03 5.60 7.29
C ALA A 73 -11.20 6.69 8.00
N GLU A 74 -10.17 6.30 8.75
CA GLU A 74 -9.26 7.23 9.42
C GLU A 74 -8.49 8.11 8.42
N ALA A 75 -7.91 7.50 7.37
CA ALA A 75 -7.20 8.23 6.33
C ALA A 75 -8.13 9.20 5.58
N SER A 76 -9.34 8.72 5.27
CA SER A 76 -10.40 9.50 4.62
C SER A 76 -10.86 10.69 5.47
N GLU A 77 -10.99 10.51 6.79
CA GLU A 77 -11.34 11.59 7.71
C GLU A 77 -10.27 12.68 7.75
N LYS A 78 -8.99 12.28 7.84
CA LYS A 78 -7.85 13.22 7.84
C LYS A 78 -7.75 14.04 6.55
N ALA A 79 -8.06 13.41 5.41
CA ALA A 79 -7.97 14.06 4.08
C ALA A 79 -9.27 14.72 3.61
N GLY A 80 -10.40 14.51 4.32
CA GLY A 80 -11.70 15.07 3.94
C GLY A 80 -12.31 14.48 2.67
N VAL A 81 -11.92 13.25 2.29
CA VAL A 81 -12.35 12.56 1.06
C VAL A 81 -13.17 11.31 1.37
N GLY A 82 -13.62 10.58 0.35
CA GLY A 82 -14.25 9.27 0.50
C GLY A 82 -13.28 8.14 0.91
N PRO A 83 -13.73 7.07 1.59
CA PRO A 83 -12.87 5.96 2.01
C PRO A 83 -12.13 5.26 0.86
N MET A 84 -12.76 5.14 -0.31
CA MET A 84 -12.15 4.47 -1.46
C MET A 84 -10.91 5.19 -2.00
N ALA A 85 -10.72 6.48 -1.69
CA ALA A 85 -9.50 7.20 -2.06
C ALA A 85 -8.24 6.70 -1.30
N ALA A 86 -8.42 5.95 -0.21
CA ALA A 86 -7.33 5.43 0.61
C ALA A 86 -7.01 3.94 0.34
N VAL A 87 -7.76 3.27 -0.56
CA VAL A 87 -7.72 1.80 -0.69
C VAL A 87 -6.33 1.26 -1.01
N ALA A 88 -5.65 1.84 -2.00
CA ALA A 88 -4.37 1.31 -2.48
C ALA A 88 -3.26 1.46 -1.42
N GLY A 89 -3.18 2.64 -0.80
CA GLY A 89 -2.22 2.93 0.27
C GLY A 89 -2.45 2.07 1.50
N VAL A 90 -3.70 1.94 1.98
CA VAL A 90 -3.98 1.11 3.17
C VAL A 90 -3.67 -0.37 2.92
N LEU A 91 -3.93 -0.89 1.72
CA LEU A 91 -3.55 -2.25 1.36
C LEU A 91 -2.01 -2.42 1.32
N ALA A 92 -1.29 -1.42 0.82
CA ALA A 92 0.17 -1.41 0.85
C ALA A 92 0.72 -1.37 2.29
N ASP A 93 0.16 -0.53 3.16
CA ASP A 93 0.55 -0.44 4.58
C ASP A 93 0.37 -1.77 5.32
N LEU A 94 -0.78 -2.43 5.13
CA LEU A 94 -1.07 -3.72 5.76
C LEU A 94 -0.17 -4.85 5.23
N ALA A 95 0.27 -4.76 3.98
CA ALA A 95 1.21 -5.70 3.40
C ALA A 95 2.63 -5.47 3.93
N VAL A 96 3.06 -4.21 4.08
CA VAL A 96 4.33 -3.86 4.74
C VAL A 96 4.33 -4.34 6.20
N GLU A 97 3.25 -4.12 6.96
CA GLU A 97 3.13 -4.61 8.34
C GLU A 97 3.29 -6.14 8.41
N ALA A 98 2.70 -6.88 7.46
CA ALA A 98 2.84 -8.33 7.38
C ALA A 98 4.29 -8.77 7.06
N MET A 99 5.02 -8.03 6.23
CA MET A 99 6.44 -8.28 5.96
C MET A 99 7.31 -8.04 7.19
N LEU A 100 7.07 -6.94 7.92
CA LEU A 100 7.82 -6.62 9.14
C LEU A 100 7.61 -7.70 10.21
N ALA A 101 6.41 -8.28 10.29
CA ALA A 101 6.13 -9.41 11.19
C ALA A 101 6.92 -10.69 10.83
N LYS A 102 7.46 -10.78 9.60
CA LYS A 102 8.39 -11.84 9.16
C LYS A 102 9.87 -11.49 9.38
N GLY A 103 10.17 -10.32 9.94
CA GLY A 103 11.55 -9.89 10.21
C GLY A 103 12.22 -9.16 9.05
N ALA A 104 11.47 -8.81 8.00
CA ALA A 104 11.98 -7.97 6.91
C ALA A 104 12.48 -6.63 7.47
N ARG A 105 13.68 -6.22 7.06
CA ARG A 105 14.24 -4.90 7.39
C ARG A 105 14.05 -3.92 6.25
N VAL A 106 13.91 -4.44 5.04
CA VAL A 106 13.46 -3.72 3.85
C VAL A 106 12.11 -4.31 3.48
N ALA A 107 11.07 -3.50 3.51
CA ALA A 107 9.69 -3.89 3.23
C ALA A 107 9.03 -2.75 2.45
N LEU A 108 8.82 -2.95 1.15
CA LEU A 108 8.19 -1.96 0.28
C LEU A 108 7.08 -2.62 -0.53
N VAL A 109 5.94 -1.95 -0.59
CA VAL A 109 4.85 -2.31 -1.49
C VAL A 109 4.48 -1.09 -2.31
N GLU A 110 4.54 -1.24 -3.63
CA GLU A 110 3.89 -0.37 -4.60
C GLU A 110 2.57 -1.03 -5.00
N ASN A 111 1.49 -0.25 -5.02
CA ASN A 111 0.16 -0.67 -5.42
C ASN A 111 -0.45 0.42 -6.32
N GLY A 112 0.00 0.50 -7.57
CA GLY A 112 -0.42 1.55 -8.49
C GLY A 112 0.30 2.88 -8.23
N GLY A 113 -0.44 3.92 -7.84
CA GLY A 113 0.12 5.24 -7.55
C GLY A 113 0.68 5.38 -6.14
N GLU A 114 0.50 4.36 -5.31
CA GLU A 114 0.79 4.37 -3.89
C GLU A 114 1.98 3.47 -3.56
N VAL A 115 2.87 3.97 -2.71
CA VAL A 115 4.00 3.24 -2.14
C VAL A 115 3.93 3.34 -0.62
N SER A 116 4.07 2.20 0.07
CA SER A 116 4.37 2.13 1.49
C SER A 116 5.73 1.49 1.70
N ALA A 117 6.57 2.05 2.57
CA ALA A 117 7.93 1.56 2.76
C ALA A 117 8.41 1.68 4.22
N VAL A 118 9.11 0.63 4.66
CA VAL A 118 9.97 0.61 5.85
C VAL A 118 11.31 0.01 5.44
N SER A 119 12.41 0.65 5.83
CA SER A 119 13.74 0.24 5.40
C SER A 119 14.84 0.66 6.37
N ASP A 120 15.86 -0.19 6.53
CA ASP A 120 17.12 0.14 7.23
C ASP A 120 18.15 0.84 6.33
N ARG A 121 17.80 1.09 5.07
CA ARG A 121 18.65 1.74 4.06
C ARG A 121 17.84 2.62 3.10
N PRO A 122 18.47 3.61 2.44
CA PRO A 122 17.75 4.46 1.51
C PRO A 122 17.10 3.71 0.34
N ILE A 123 15.90 4.16 -0.05
CA ILE A 123 15.17 3.64 -1.21
C ILE A 123 14.95 4.78 -2.21
N ASN A 124 15.23 4.53 -3.49
CA ASN A 124 14.90 5.46 -4.56
C ASN A 124 13.58 5.05 -5.19
N VAL A 125 12.60 5.96 -5.20
CA VAL A 125 11.31 5.79 -5.87
C VAL A 125 11.26 6.73 -7.07
N ALA A 126 11.18 6.16 -8.27
CA ALA A 126 11.10 6.93 -9.50
C ALA A 126 9.67 7.44 -9.75
N LEU A 127 9.55 8.69 -10.21
CA LEU A 127 8.26 9.24 -10.64
C LEU A 127 7.94 8.75 -12.05
N SER A 128 6.78 8.10 -12.21
CA SER A 128 6.23 7.73 -13.52
C SER A 128 5.28 8.84 -14.00
N ALA A 129 5.52 9.36 -15.21
CA ALA A 129 4.74 10.45 -15.79
C ALA A 129 4.30 10.14 -17.23
N GLY A 130 3.98 8.87 -17.50
CA GLY A 130 3.60 8.39 -18.83
C GLY A 130 4.66 8.70 -19.89
N ASN A 131 4.24 9.32 -20.99
CA ASN A 131 5.11 9.69 -22.13
C ASN A 131 5.90 10.99 -21.92
N HIS A 132 5.79 11.63 -20.75
CA HIS A 132 6.53 12.85 -20.49
C HIS A 132 8.05 12.59 -20.45
N PRO A 133 8.91 13.47 -21.01
CA PRO A 133 10.36 13.25 -21.07
C PRO A 133 11.05 13.03 -19.71
N LEU A 134 10.45 13.50 -18.61
CA LEU A 134 10.96 13.31 -17.25
C LEU A 134 10.54 12.00 -16.59
N SER A 135 9.66 11.22 -17.23
CA SER A 135 9.18 9.94 -16.70
C SER A 135 10.35 9.00 -16.41
N LYS A 136 10.42 8.49 -15.18
CA LYS A 136 11.49 7.63 -14.65
C LYS A 136 12.90 8.26 -14.65
N ARG A 137 13.01 9.57 -14.87
CA ARG A 137 14.29 10.33 -14.79
C ARG A 137 14.43 11.14 -13.51
N VAL A 138 13.31 11.42 -12.85
CA VAL A 138 13.25 12.10 -11.55
C VAL A 138 12.57 11.19 -10.54
N GLY A 139 12.84 11.40 -9.26
CA GLY A 139 12.30 10.57 -8.19
C GLY A 139 12.66 11.11 -6.81
N PHE A 140 12.24 10.38 -5.79
CA PHE A 140 12.49 10.69 -4.40
C PHE A 140 13.49 9.70 -3.83
N LYS A 141 14.48 10.20 -3.09
CA LYS A 141 15.32 9.39 -2.23
C LYS A 141 14.70 9.39 -0.83
N LEU A 142 14.21 8.23 -0.41
CA LEU A 142 13.61 8.02 0.90
C LEU A 142 14.70 7.61 1.90
N GLU A 143 14.84 8.38 2.97
CA GLU A 143 15.84 8.15 4.02
C GLU A 143 15.22 8.06 5.42
N ASN A 144 14.00 8.57 5.59
CA ASN A 144 13.24 8.52 6.84
C ASN A 144 12.07 7.55 6.67
N PHE A 145 11.98 6.55 7.55
CA PHE A 145 10.98 5.48 7.51
C PHE A 145 10.30 5.36 8.89
N PRO A 146 9.02 4.90 8.96
CA PRO A 146 8.12 4.53 7.86
C PRO A 146 7.72 5.72 6.99
N VAL A 147 7.43 5.48 5.71
CA VAL A 147 6.99 6.54 4.79
C VAL A 147 6.05 5.99 3.72
N GLY A 148 5.06 6.82 3.35
CA GLY A 148 4.19 6.59 2.21
C GLY A 148 4.39 7.66 1.13
N ILE A 149 4.27 7.27 -0.14
CA ILE A 149 4.16 8.19 -1.28
C ILE A 149 2.84 7.87 -1.99
N ALA A 150 2.10 8.88 -2.41
CA ALA A 150 0.88 8.71 -3.18
C ALA A 150 0.83 9.70 -4.35
N THR A 151 0.30 9.25 -5.48
CA THR A 151 -0.02 10.09 -6.64
C THR A 151 -1.52 10.06 -6.91
N SER A 152 -2.07 11.17 -7.42
CA SER A 152 -3.51 11.26 -7.74
C SER A 152 -3.93 10.43 -8.97
N SER A 153 -2.95 9.90 -9.71
CA SER A 153 -3.13 9.06 -10.89
C SER A 153 -2.10 7.93 -10.87
N GLY A 154 -2.56 6.70 -11.04
CA GLY A 154 -1.76 5.48 -11.15
C GLY A 154 -1.98 4.77 -12.48
#